data_AF-A0A7K2N165-F1
#
_entry.id   AF-A0A7K2N165-F1
#
_cell.length_a   1.000
_cell.length_b   1.000
_cell.length_c   1.000
_cell.angle_alpha   90.00
_cell.angle_beta   90.00
_cell.angle_gamma   90.00
#
_symmetry.space_group_name_H-M   'P 1'
#
loop_
_entity.id
_entity.type
_entity.pdbx_description
1 polymer ?
#
loop_
_entity_poly.entity_id
_entity_poly.type
_entity_poly.pdbx_seq_one_letter_code
_entity_poly.pdbx_strand_id
1 'polypeptide(L)'
;MKSFLTELAKYPDGGGRGTAVQNFTNAYKDVSERFLEVWARSVVSVGGAAVGFTVTGNNYAAADAATNPSPTAQAQHQQPPVVIDTPPSYGPVTDFKWGDIDDGQDFVQRALEGVEAVVLTVLRPLLEDACRWGKAAEILPLPNHHRVNSVSETWRMPQITLSAVDGTLTPMLQSITQQSNSEWHGAMRTFCSTLWGTSAWGQERNGYNWKNDHLGSPGANHPVFAVLFDTCEVMVDAVHHFAKAAEDVREDLHRIYRKAVIDTLPEIDLSDGMGLKDVKNLGKGLLKFGKGLVTDLSSGIVLNMDEQAMNNAVLEYNNRLERQTRRIRDLLDALDEAYNSAPTFNAEAARAESFGARALTDFKGDPLYTIPGDSESNHRYPVDLANQEGVHGSHVIDKHVGKTDMQLAQRLRDQPTIDAASSFSDLTVAQKTTQEAVEFVGPPNGSGQKNAGVNNQKLIEKWLSKPRKDSSILALDAVEFNQVTGRTVEAGNPSASAAADTHSVKVVLKYKNGITPPYVVYTSMPTLP
;
A
#
# COMPACT_ATOMS: atom_id res chain seq x y z
N MET A 1 10.09 8.54 1.53
CA MET A 1 9.49 8.77 0.21
C MET A 1 9.83 10.12 -0.41
N LYS A 2 9.79 11.24 0.31
CA LYS A 2 10.22 12.54 -0.25
C LYS A 2 11.60 12.51 -0.92
N SER A 3 12.61 11.93 -0.25
CA SER A 3 13.96 11.79 -0.83
C SER A 3 13.99 10.91 -2.08
N PHE A 4 13.16 9.86 -2.12
CA PHE A 4 13.01 8.99 -3.30
C PHE A 4 12.44 9.78 -4.49
N LEU A 5 11.39 10.58 -4.27
CA LEU A 5 10.82 11.44 -5.32
C LEU A 5 11.78 12.54 -5.77
N THR A 6 12.54 13.13 -4.83
CA THR A 6 13.61 14.08 -5.17
C THR A 6 14.70 13.45 -6.02
N GLU A 7 15.08 12.20 -5.75
CA GLU A 7 16.06 11.48 -6.56
C GLU A 7 15.51 11.16 -7.96
N LEU A 8 14.26 10.68 -8.04
CA LEU A 8 13.58 10.46 -9.32
C LEU A 8 13.48 11.74 -10.16
N ALA A 9 13.23 12.88 -9.53
CA ALA A 9 13.14 14.18 -10.19
C ALA A 9 14.47 14.68 -10.80
N LYS A 10 15.62 14.07 -10.49
CA LYS A 10 16.89 14.33 -11.18
C LYS A 10 16.94 13.72 -12.58
N TYR A 11 16.05 12.78 -12.86
CA TYR A 11 15.92 12.10 -14.14
C TYR A 11 14.57 12.41 -14.78
N PRO A 12 14.23 13.70 -14.98
CA PRO A 12 12.90 14.10 -15.46
C PRO A 12 12.60 13.56 -16.85
N ASP A 13 13.64 13.27 -17.63
CA ASP A 13 13.55 13.01 -19.05
C ASP A 13 14.39 11.79 -19.42
N GLY A 14 13.77 10.61 -19.27
CA GLY A 14 14.26 9.38 -19.88
C GLY A 14 14.13 9.39 -21.40
N GLY A 15 13.26 10.23 -21.96
CA GLY A 15 13.04 10.41 -23.40
C GLY A 15 12.40 9.19 -24.07
N GLY A 16 12.08 9.32 -25.36
CA GLY A 16 11.54 8.23 -26.17
C GLY A 16 10.29 8.61 -26.96
N ARG A 17 10.12 8.03 -28.14
CA ARG A 17 8.90 8.10 -28.95
C ARG A 17 8.33 6.71 -29.21
N GLY A 18 7.05 6.66 -29.58
CA GLY A 18 6.37 5.44 -29.99
C GLY A 18 5.37 4.92 -28.94
N THR A 19 4.43 4.10 -29.40
CA THR A 19 3.32 3.58 -28.59
C THR A 19 3.79 2.65 -27.48
N ALA A 20 4.86 1.87 -27.70
CA ALA A 20 5.40 0.98 -26.67
C ALA A 20 5.98 1.76 -25.48
N VAL A 21 6.72 2.85 -25.75
CA VAL A 21 7.23 3.77 -24.72
C VAL A 21 6.08 4.44 -23.98
N GLN A 22 5.10 4.98 -24.70
CA GLN A 22 3.93 5.63 -24.08
C GLN A 22 3.17 4.67 -23.14
N ASN A 23 2.93 3.44 -23.59
CA ASN A 23 2.25 2.43 -22.79
C ASN A 23 3.04 2.06 -21.53
N PHE A 24 4.37 1.93 -21.63
CA PHE A 24 5.24 1.68 -20.50
C PHE A 24 5.22 2.85 -19.51
N THR A 25 5.36 4.10 -19.99
CA THR A 25 5.33 5.30 -19.14
C THR A 25 4.00 5.43 -18.39
N ASN A 26 2.87 5.19 -19.05
CA ASN A 26 1.57 5.23 -18.40
C ASN A 26 1.46 4.15 -17.31
N ALA A 27 1.82 2.90 -17.62
CA ALA A 27 1.81 1.81 -16.63
C ALA A 27 2.74 2.08 -15.44
N TYR A 28 3.94 2.59 -15.71
CA TYR A 28 4.89 3.02 -14.69
C TYR A 28 4.26 4.06 -13.77
N LYS A 29 3.63 5.10 -14.34
CA LYS A 29 3.00 6.17 -13.57
C LYS A 29 1.86 5.65 -12.70
N ASP A 30 0.92 4.90 -13.27
CA ASP A 30 -0.25 4.37 -12.57
C ASP A 30 0.19 3.52 -11.36
N VAL A 31 1.15 2.61 -11.56
CA VAL A 31 1.68 1.75 -10.50
C VAL A 31 2.46 2.54 -9.46
N SER A 32 3.27 3.51 -9.88
CA SER A 32 4.07 4.32 -8.96
C SER A 32 3.18 5.19 -8.07
N GLU A 33 2.13 5.77 -8.63
CA GLU A 33 1.15 6.57 -7.89
C GLU A 33 0.41 5.70 -6.87
N ARG A 34 -0.09 4.52 -7.28
CA ARG A 34 -0.73 3.60 -6.32
C ARG A 34 0.25 3.12 -5.24
N PHE A 35 1.50 2.81 -5.60
CA PHE A 35 2.55 2.45 -4.64
C PHE A 35 2.73 3.52 -3.57
N LEU A 36 2.78 4.80 -3.96
CA LEU A 36 2.89 5.91 -3.00
C LEU A 36 1.66 6.01 -2.09
N GLU A 37 0.47 5.74 -2.61
CA GLU A 37 -0.75 5.75 -1.80
C GLU A 37 -0.80 4.61 -0.79
N VAL A 38 -0.39 3.40 -1.19
CA VAL A 38 -0.26 2.25 -0.29
C VAL A 38 0.77 2.55 0.80
N TRP A 39 1.93 3.10 0.42
CA TRP A 39 2.97 3.54 1.37
C TRP A 39 2.43 4.59 2.35
N ALA A 40 1.71 5.59 1.84
CA ALA A 40 1.14 6.66 2.65
C ALA A 40 0.15 6.11 3.68
N ARG A 41 -0.69 5.14 3.31
CA ARG A 41 -1.61 4.48 4.24
C ARG A 41 -0.88 3.58 5.23
N SER A 42 0.15 2.86 4.82
CA SER A 42 0.86 1.92 5.70
C SER A 42 1.62 2.62 6.83
N VAL A 43 2.06 3.87 6.66
CA VAL A 43 2.73 4.61 7.76
C VAL A 43 1.76 5.10 8.83
N VAL A 44 0.47 5.22 8.51
CA VAL A 44 -0.56 5.70 9.43
C VAL A 44 -0.91 4.64 10.48
N SER A 45 -0.90 3.36 10.09
CA SER A 45 -1.16 2.23 11.00
C SER A 45 -0.14 2.18 12.14
N VAL A 46 1.15 2.39 11.83
CA VAL A 46 2.24 2.49 12.81
C VAL A 46 2.05 3.68 13.76
N GLY A 47 1.57 4.82 13.24
CA GLY A 47 1.23 5.98 14.06
C GLY A 47 0.12 5.69 15.07
N GLY A 48 -0.94 5.01 14.62
CA GLY A 48 -2.05 4.57 15.48
C GLY A 48 -1.58 3.68 16.62
N ALA A 49 -0.78 2.67 16.30
CA ALA A 49 -0.23 1.75 17.29
C ALA A 49 0.64 2.46 18.35
N ALA A 50 1.51 3.39 17.92
CA ALA A 50 2.36 4.14 18.84
C ALA A 50 1.52 4.99 19.83
N VAL A 51 0.46 5.65 19.34
CA VAL A 51 -0.45 6.44 20.18
C VAL A 51 -1.26 5.54 21.13
N GLY A 52 -1.81 4.43 20.63
CA GLY A 52 -2.63 3.51 21.44
C GLY A 52 -1.86 2.92 22.63
N PHE A 53 -0.57 2.59 22.47
CA PHE A 53 0.26 2.16 23.60
C PHE A 53 0.48 3.26 24.64
N THR A 54 0.72 4.51 24.21
CA THR A 54 0.83 5.63 25.15
C THR A 54 -0.47 5.91 25.89
N VAL A 55 -1.60 5.86 25.18
CA VAL A 55 -2.95 6.02 25.76
C VAL A 55 -3.21 4.94 26.80
N THR A 56 -2.90 3.68 26.51
CA THR A 56 -3.02 2.58 27.49
C THR A 56 -2.25 2.88 28.77
N GLY A 57 -0.97 3.28 28.65
CA GLY A 57 -0.12 3.57 29.79
C GLY A 57 -0.69 4.69 30.66
N ASN A 58 -1.20 5.74 30.02
CA ASN A 58 -1.86 6.85 30.72
C ASN A 58 -3.16 6.41 31.40
N ASN A 59 -3.98 5.60 30.73
CA ASN A 59 -5.24 5.08 31.26
C ASN A 59 -5.00 4.22 32.51
N TYR A 60 -3.98 3.36 32.46
CA TYR A 60 -3.56 2.57 33.62
C TYR A 60 -3.10 3.46 34.79
N ALA A 61 -2.23 4.44 34.53
CA ALA A 61 -1.74 5.34 35.57
C ALA A 61 -2.89 6.13 36.22
N ALA A 62 -3.89 6.53 35.43
CA ALA A 62 -5.09 7.19 35.92
C ALA A 62 -5.97 6.25 36.76
N ALA A 63 -6.18 5.01 36.31
CA ALA A 63 -6.97 4.01 37.03
C ALA A 63 -6.30 3.63 38.37
N ASP A 64 -4.98 3.37 38.37
CA ASP A 64 -4.23 3.05 39.58
C ASP A 64 -4.30 4.20 40.60
N ALA A 65 -4.14 5.45 40.15
CA ALA A 65 -4.27 6.62 41.02
C ALA A 65 -5.69 6.78 41.61
N ALA A 66 -6.73 6.41 40.86
CA ALA A 66 -8.11 6.44 41.35
C ALA A 66 -8.39 5.33 42.39
N THR A 67 -7.79 4.15 42.22
CA THR A 67 -7.91 3.02 43.16
C THR A 67 -7.03 3.20 44.41
N ASN A 68 -5.87 3.84 44.26
CA ASN A 68 -4.89 4.07 45.32
C ASN A 68 -4.65 5.57 45.57
N PRO A 69 -5.66 6.31 46.07
CA PRO A 69 -5.57 7.76 46.20
C PRO A 69 -4.51 8.16 47.24
N SER A 70 -3.46 8.86 46.79
CA SER A 70 -2.44 9.47 47.65
C SER A 70 -2.46 11.00 47.50
N PRO A 71 -2.37 11.79 48.59
CA PRO A 71 -2.35 13.25 48.51
C PRO A 71 -1.18 13.83 47.70
N THR A 72 -0.13 13.04 47.46
CA THR A 72 1.11 13.46 46.78
C THR A 72 1.36 12.75 45.45
N ALA A 73 0.60 11.71 45.12
CA ALA A 73 0.77 10.99 43.86
C ALA A 73 -0.23 11.51 42.82
N GLN A 74 0.27 12.13 41.77
CA GLN A 74 -0.51 12.41 40.57
C GLN A 74 -0.29 11.26 39.57
N ALA A 75 -1.35 10.86 38.87
CA ALA A 75 -1.24 9.92 37.77
C ALA A 75 -0.17 10.42 36.78
N GLN A 76 0.81 9.56 36.47
CA GLN A 76 1.81 9.91 35.47
C GLN A 76 1.12 9.98 34.11
N HIS A 77 1.31 11.10 33.41
CA HIS A 77 0.78 11.31 32.07
C HIS A 77 1.93 11.59 31.11
N GLN A 78 2.07 10.78 30.07
CA GLN A 78 2.98 11.01 28.97
C GLN A 78 2.21 11.53 27.76
N GLN A 79 2.76 12.55 27.10
CA GLN A 79 2.18 13.02 25.84
C GLN A 79 2.38 11.94 24.77
N PRO A 80 1.35 11.60 23.97
CA PRO A 80 1.52 10.75 22.82
C PRO A 80 2.63 11.26 21.89
N PRO A 81 3.40 10.35 21.25
CA PRO A 81 4.43 10.75 20.31
C PRO A 81 3.83 11.52 19.13
N VAL A 82 4.60 12.43 18.54
CA VAL A 82 4.22 13.07 17.28
C VAL A 82 4.36 12.02 16.17
N VAL A 83 3.24 11.69 15.54
CA VAL A 83 3.15 10.64 14.53
C VAL A 83 2.45 11.14 13.26
N ILE A 84 2.47 10.30 12.23
CA ILE A 84 1.66 10.48 11.03
C ILE A 84 0.32 9.80 11.30
N ASP A 85 -0.73 10.58 11.46
CA ASP A 85 -2.11 10.13 11.74
C ASP A 85 -3.02 10.18 10.49
N THR A 86 -2.53 10.83 9.44
CA THR A 86 -3.22 11.04 8.16
C THR A 86 -2.29 10.65 7.03
N PRO A 87 -2.78 9.95 5.97
CA PRO A 87 -1.92 9.56 4.86
C PRO A 87 -1.21 10.78 4.26
N PRO A 88 0.13 10.82 4.27
CA PRO A 88 0.87 11.97 3.78
C PRO A 88 0.73 12.08 2.26
N SER A 89 0.53 13.30 1.77
CA SER A 89 0.66 13.59 0.34
C SER A 89 2.14 13.76 0.00
N TYR A 90 2.68 12.83 -0.80
CA TYR A 90 4.08 12.88 -1.24
C TYR A 90 4.29 13.71 -2.51
N GLY A 91 3.21 14.01 -3.26
CA GLY A 91 3.27 14.64 -4.58
C GLY A 91 3.34 13.60 -5.72
N PRO A 92 3.29 14.06 -6.98
CA PRO A 92 3.30 13.18 -8.14
C PRO A 92 4.66 12.53 -8.34
N VAL A 93 4.66 11.38 -9.00
CA VAL A 93 5.88 10.72 -9.48
C VAL A 93 6.31 11.37 -10.78
N THR A 94 7.61 11.62 -10.92
CA THR A 94 8.20 12.07 -12.19
C THR A 94 7.94 11.03 -13.26
N ASP A 95 7.27 11.43 -14.34
CA ASP A 95 7.04 10.57 -15.50
C ASP A 95 8.28 10.51 -16.40
N PHE A 96 8.33 9.51 -17.28
CA PHE A 96 9.26 9.56 -18.41
C PHE A 96 8.65 10.50 -19.45
N LYS A 97 9.08 11.78 -19.52
CA LYS A 97 8.51 12.67 -20.54
C LYS A 97 8.67 12.09 -21.95
N TRP A 98 7.55 12.06 -22.66
CA TRP A 98 7.40 11.46 -23.99
C TRP A 98 7.52 12.52 -25.08
N GLY A 99 8.22 12.19 -26.17
CA GLY A 99 8.23 13.00 -27.39
C GLY A 99 9.20 14.19 -27.41
N ASP A 100 9.92 14.47 -26.32
CA ASP A 100 10.86 15.59 -26.25
C ASP A 100 12.29 15.21 -26.64
N ILE A 101 12.96 16.11 -27.38
CA ILE A 101 14.41 16.13 -27.60
C ILE A 101 14.95 17.08 -26.54
N ASP A 102 15.56 16.56 -25.47
CA ASP A 102 16.06 17.41 -24.38
C ASP A 102 17.57 17.66 -24.45
N ASP A 103 17.96 18.89 -24.10
CA ASP A 103 19.28 19.54 -24.29
C ASP A 103 20.39 19.03 -23.35
N GLY A 104 20.08 18.05 -22.49
CA GLY A 104 21.00 17.51 -21.46
C GLY A 104 21.84 16.30 -21.87
N GLN A 105 22.10 16.12 -23.17
CA GLN A 105 23.00 15.09 -23.70
C GLN A 105 24.47 15.51 -23.53
N ASP A 106 25.07 15.13 -22.39
CA ASP A 106 26.41 15.59 -22.02
C ASP A 106 27.53 14.89 -22.83
N PHE A 107 28.56 15.67 -23.13
CA PHE A 107 29.81 15.49 -23.89
C PHE A 107 30.15 14.15 -24.61
N VAL A 108 29.95 12.99 -23.99
CA VAL A 108 30.19 11.67 -24.62
C VAL A 108 29.11 11.38 -25.67
N GLN A 109 27.89 11.86 -25.41
CA GLN A 109 26.80 11.82 -26.37
C GLN A 109 27.06 12.82 -27.51
N ARG A 110 27.66 14.00 -27.26
CA ARG A 110 28.15 14.93 -28.30
C ARG A 110 29.22 14.34 -29.24
N ALA A 111 30.02 13.39 -28.77
CA ALA A 111 30.98 12.67 -29.61
C ALA A 111 30.31 11.61 -30.51
N LEU A 112 29.20 11.02 -30.06
CA LEU A 112 28.31 10.13 -30.81
C LEU A 112 27.31 10.91 -31.70
N GLU A 113 26.92 12.13 -31.31
CA GLU A 113 26.19 13.12 -32.10
C GLU A 113 27.04 13.65 -33.27
N GLY A 114 28.37 13.47 -33.26
CA GLY A 114 29.15 13.63 -34.50
C GLY A 114 28.63 12.74 -35.64
N VAL A 115 28.00 11.61 -35.29
CA VAL A 115 27.29 10.72 -36.21
C VAL A 115 25.78 10.95 -36.15
N GLU A 116 25.17 11.12 -34.97
CA GLU A 116 23.71 11.32 -34.80
C GLU A 116 23.23 12.69 -35.32
N ALA A 117 24.03 13.76 -35.25
CA ALA A 117 23.76 15.06 -35.85
C ALA A 117 24.10 15.08 -37.35
N VAL A 118 25.10 14.31 -37.82
CA VAL A 118 25.30 14.11 -39.27
C VAL A 118 24.13 13.31 -39.86
N VAL A 119 23.66 12.31 -39.13
CA VAL A 119 22.41 11.60 -39.41
C VAL A 119 21.24 12.59 -39.36
N LEU A 120 20.89 13.21 -38.25
CA LEU A 120 19.73 14.12 -38.16
C LEU A 120 19.79 15.34 -39.11
N THR A 121 20.97 15.91 -39.40
CA THR A 121 21.12 17.12 -40.25
C THR A 121 21.11 16.79 -41.74
N VAL A 122 21.62 15.63 -42.15
CA VAL A 122 21.62 15.19 -43.56
C VAL A 122 20.39 14.32 -43.85
N LEU A 123 20.05 13.41 -42.93
CA LEU A 123 18.93 12.49 -43.06
C LEU A 123 17.57 13.19 -42.80
N ARG A 124 17.29 13.99 -41.76
CA ARG A 124 15.89 14.44 -41.49
C ARG A 124 15.12 15.02 -42.69
N PRO A 125 15.73 15.87 -43.55
CA PRO A 125 15.07 16.34 -44.77
C PRO A 125 14.94 15.26 -45.87
N LEU A 126 15.89 14.33 -45.98
CA LEU A 126 15.86 13.16 -46.88
C LEU A 126 14.99 12.00 -46.34
N LEU A 127 14.75 11.96 -45.04
CA LEU A 127 13.95 11.01 -44.26
C LEU A 127 12.46 11.28 -44.41
N GLU A 128 12.08 12.56 -44.43
CA GLU A 128 10.69 12.98 -44.59
C GLU A 128 10.23 12.86 -46.06
N ASP A 129 11.11 13.10 -47.05
CA ASP A 129 10.72 13.18 -48.47
C ASP A 129 11.20 12.03 -49.39
N ALA A 130 12.27 11.27 -49.07
CA ALA A 130 12.84 10.28 -50.01
C ALA A 130 12.81 8.81 -49.54
N CYS A 131 12.85 8.51 -48.23
CA CYS A 131 13.26 7.17 -47.77
C CYS A 131 12.18 6.28 -47.16
N ARG A 132 10.95 6.75 -46.89
CA ARG A 132 9.89 5.95 -46.23
C ARG A 132 10.41 5.05 -45.10
N TRP A 133 11.21 5.59 -44.18
CA TRP A 133 11.75 4.83 -43.05
C TRP A 133 10.62 4.26 -42.20
N GLY A 134 10.28 2.99 -42.39
CA GLY A 134 9.13 2.32 -41.79
C GLY A 134 8.98 2.53 -40.28
N LYS A 135 9.37 1.55 -39.46
CA LYS A 135 9.11 1.59 -38.01
C LYS A 135 10.16 2.40 -37.22
N ALA A 136 11.36 2.63 -37.77
CA ALA A 136 12.45 3.34 -37.09
C ALA A 136 12.14 4.82 -36.81
N ALA A 137 11.44 5.50 -37.71
CA ALA A 137 11.02 6.88 -37.51
C ALA A 137 9.95 7.01 -36.39
N GLU A 138 9.21 5.94 -36.10
CA GLU A 138 8.15 5.93 -35.08
C GLU A 138 8.69 5.98 -33.65
N ILE A 139 9.92 5.48 -33.44
CA ILE A 139 10.53 5.36 -32.10
C ILE A 139 11.58 6.43 -31.79
N LEU A 140 11.93 7.27 -32.78
CA LEU A 140 12.94 8.32 -32.61
C LEU A 140 12.32 9.65 -32.12
N PRO A 141 12.98 10.36 -31.19
CA PRO A 141 14.26 10.04 -30.56
C PRO A 141 14.15 8.85 -29.58
N LEU A 142 15.21 8.04 -29.49
CA LEU A 142 15.30 6.95 -28.53
C LEU A 142 15.51 7.47 -27.10
N PRO A 143 15.04 6.74 -26.07
CA PRO A 143 15.32 7.06 -24.67
C PRO A 143 16.82 7.16 -24.36
N ASN A 144 17.17 7.99 -23.37
CA ASN A 144 18.47 7.99 -22.71
C ASN A 144 18.55 6.81 -21.73
N HIS A 145 19.08 5.69 -22.22
CA HIS A 145 19.21 4.44 -21.46
C HIS A 145 19.97 4.60 -20.13
N HIS A 146 20.96 5.50 -20.02
CA HIS A 146 21.64 5.75 -18.75
C HIS A 146 20.71 6.38 -17.71
N ARG A 147 19.92 7.40 -18.10
CA ARG A 147 18.94 8.03 -17.21
C ARG A 147 17.84 7.04 -16.80
N VAL A 148 17.32 6.27 -17.76
CA VAL A 148 16.33 5.21 -17.46
C VAL A 148 16.92 4.19 -16.47
N ASN A 149 18.19 3.78 -16.65
CA ASN A 149 18.85 2.89 -15.69
C ASN A 149 19.03 3.54 -14.30
N SER A 150 19.32 4.85 -14.22
CA SER A 150 19.35 5.56 -12.94
C SER A 150 17.99 5.61 -12.24
N VAL A 151 16.89 5.71 -13.00
CA VAL A 151 15.53 5.58 -12.43
C VAL A 151 15.34 4.18 -11.83
N SER A 152 15.76 3.12 -12.53
CA SER A 152 15.76 1.75 -11.98
C SER A 152 16.51 1.67 -10.65
N GLU A 153 17.74 2.17 -10.58
CA GLU A 153 18.51 2.14 -9.33
C GLU A 153 17.87 2.97 -8.21
N THR A 154 17.18 4.06 -8.55
CA THR A 154 16.45 4.88 -7.58
C THR A 154 15.31 4.12 -6.89
N TRP A 155 14.67 3.18 -7.58
CA TRP A 155 13.65 2.29 -6.99
C TRP A 155 14.18 1.36 -5.90
N ARG A 156 15.50 1.20 -5.76
CA ARG A 156 16.08 0.49 -4.60
C ARG A 156 15.96 1.28 -3.30
N MET A 157 15.76 2.60 -3.33
CA MET A 157 15.63 3.42 -2.11
C MET A 157 14.44 3.00 -1.23
N PRO A 158 13.19 2.91 -1.74
CA PRO A 158 12.08 2.36 -0.95
C PRO A 158 12.35 0.92 -0.51
N GLN A 159 12.92 0.08 -1.37
CA GLN A 159 13.25 -1.31 -1.05
C GLN A 159 14.18 -1.43 0.16
N ILE A 160 15.26 -0.64 0.22
CA ILE A 160 16.19 -0.61 1.36
C ILE A 160 15.49 -0.18 2.64
N THR A 161 14.59 0.82 2.55
CA THR A 161 13.82 1.29 3.70
C THR A 161 12.91 0.19 4.22
N LEU A 162 12.23 -0.52 3.33
CA LEU A 162 11.42 -1.69 3.68
C LEU A 162 12.27 -2.74 4.38
N SER A 163 13.38 -3.20 3.77
CA SER A 163 14.26 -4.20 4.38
C SER A 163 14.75 -3.81 5.78
N ALA A 164 15.07 -2.53 6.00
CA ALA A 164 15.49 -2.05 7.32
C ALA A 164 14.35 -2.13 8.36
N VAL A 165 13.11 -1.81 7.96
CA VAL A 165 11.93 -1.90 8.83
C VAL A 165 11.63 -3.34 9.21
N ASP A 166 11.57 -4.26 8.24
CA ASP A 166 11.26 -5.67 8.52
C ASP A 166 12.36 -6.35 9.36
N GLY A 167 13.62 -6.07 9.05
CA GLY A 167 14.77 -6.55 9.81
C GLY A 167 14.85 -6.01 11.25
N THR A 168 14.15 -4.91 11.56
CA THR A 168 14.11 -4.32 12.90
C THR A 168 12.86 -4.74 13.67
N LEU A 169 11.70 -4.75 13.01
CA LEU A 169 10.43 -5.02 13.66
C LEU A 169 10.38 -6.47 14.17
N THR A 170 10.71 -7.45 13.34
CA THR A 170 10.61 -8.87 13.74
C THR A 170 11.44 -9.18 15.02
N PRO A 171 12.71 -8.74 15.14
CA PRO A 171 13.46 -8.88 16.40
C PRO A 171 12.89 -8.09 17.59
N MET A 172 12.38 -6.88 17.37
CA MET A 172 11.73 -6.09 18.44
C MET A 172 10.50 -6.82 18.97
N LEU A 173 9.68 -7.39 18.08
CA LEU A 173 8.52 -8.18 18.47
C LEU A 173 8.93 -9.41 19.28
N GLN A 174 9.97 -10.13 18.84
CA GLN A 174 10.51 -11.26 19.60
C GLN A 174 10.96 -10.86 21.01
N SER A 175 11.53 -9.67 21.21
CA SER A 175 12.04 -9.23 22.51
C SER A 175 10.94 -8.85 23.51
N ILE A 176 9.77 -8.39 23.02
CA ILE A 176 8.61 -8.05 23.85
C ILE A 176 7.61 -9.21 24.00
N THR A 177 7.78 -10.31 23.25
CA THR A 177 6.96 -11.51 23.40
C THR A 177 7.44 -12.39 24.55
N GLN A 178 6.54 -12.72 25.47
CA GLN A 178 6.79 -13.76 26.46
C GLN A 178 6.34 -15.12 25.93
N GLN A 179 7.26 -15.86 25.29
CA GLN A 179 6.94 -17.15 24.63
C GLN A 179 6.39 -18.23 25.58
N SER A 180 6.67 -18.13 26.89
CA SER A 180 6.10 -19.03 27.91
C SER A 180 4.62 -18.74 28.22
N ASN A 181 4.12 -17.55 27.88
CA ASN A 181 2.70 -17.20 27.95
C ASN A 181 2.12 -17.31 26.54
N SER A 182 1.47 -18.46 26.25
CA SER A 182 0.93 -18.74 24.92
C SER A 182 -0.12 -17.71 24.50
N GLU A 183 -0.96 -17.22 25.42
CA GLU A 183 -1.99 -16.24 25.10
C GLU A 183 -1.38 -14.88 24.72
N TRP A 184 -0.44 -14.38 25.52
CA TRP A 184 0.32 -13.16 25.18
C TRP A 184 1.01 -13.32 23.83
N HIS A 185 1.75 -14.42 23.63
CA HIS A 185 2.48 -14.66 22.40
C HIS A 185 1.54 -14.72 21.18
N GLY A 186 0.39 -15.38 21.32
CA GLY A 186 -0.64 -15.42 20.28
C GLY A 186 -1.21 -14.04 19.95
N ALA A 187 -1.60 -13.27 20.98
CA ALA A 187 -2.14 -11.93 20.82
C ALA A 187 -1.14 -10.97 20.17
N MET A 188 0.14 -11.05 20.56
CA MET A 188 1.18 -10.21 19.96
C MET A 188 1.38 -10.56 18.49
N ARG A 189 1.42 -11.85 18.13
CA ARG A 189 1.53 -12.26 16.72
C ARG A 189 0.36 -11.73 15.88
N THR A 190 -0.86 -11.84 16.38
CA THR A 190 -2.05 -11.25 15.74
C THR A 190 -1.85 -9.76 15.54
N PHE A 191 -1.59 -9.01 16.62
CA PHE A 191 -1.41 -7.55 16.59
C PHE A 191 -0.33 -7.11 15.59
N CYS A 192 0.80 -7.82 15.55
CA CYS A 192 1.89 -7.48 14.64
C CYS A 192 1.51 -7.69 13.18
N SER A 193 0.78 -8.76 12.89
CA SER A 193 0.28 -8.98 11.53
C SER A 193 -0.76 -7.92 11.14
N THR A 194 -1.60 -7.47 12.08
CA THR A 194 -2.66 -6.48 11.77
C THR A 194 -2.09 -5.13 11.38
N LEU A 195 -0.93 -4.73 11.94
CA LEU A 195 -0.19 -3.52 11.51
C LEU A 195 0.06 -3.48 10.00
N TRP A 196 0.23 -4.66 9.41
CA TRP A 196 0.57 -4.86 8.00
C TRP A 196 -0.60 -5.34 7.14
N GLY A 197 -1.84 -5.09 7.62
CA GLY A 197 -3.05 -5.22 6.81
C GLY A 197 -3.76 -6.57 6.91
N THR A 198 -3.35 -7.46 7.83
CA THR A 198 -4.14 -8.67 8.06
C THR A 198 -5.46 -8.36 8.77
N SER A 199 -6.43 -9.26 8.60
CA SER A 199 -7.73 -9.19 9.29
C SER A 199 -8.27 -10.57 9.65
N ALA A 200 -9.24 -10.61 10.57
CA ALA A 200 -9.94 -11.84 10.95
C ALA A 200 -10.80 -12.46 9.84
N TRP A 201 -11.09 -11.72 8.76
CA TRP A 201 -11.80 -12.23 7.58
C TRP A 201 -10.90 -12.41 6.37
N GLY A 202 -9.61 -12.05 6.46
CA GLY A 202 -8.70 -12.07 5.33
C GLY A 202 -8.64 -13.44 4.66
N GLN A 203 -8.33 -13.45 3.37
CA GLN A 203 -8.16 -14.66 2.57
C GLN A 203 -6.84 -14.62 1.82
N GLU A 204 -6.47 -15.69 1.13
CA GLU A 204 -5.35 -15.64 0.18
C GLU A 204 -5.82 -14.93 -1.11
N ARG A 205 -5.11 -13.87 -1.51
CA ARG A 205 -5.42 -13.07 -2.70
C ARG A 205 -4.15 -12.55 -3.34
N ASN A 206 -4.09 -12.61 -4.68
CA ASN A 206 -2.97 -12.13 -5.48
C ASN A 206 -1.61 -12.72 -5.05
N GLY A 207 -1.59 -13.94 -4.50
CA GLY A 207 -0.37 -14.58 -3.98
C GLY A 207 0.00 -14.20 -2.54
N TYR A 208 -0.75 -13.32 -1.88
CA TYR A 208 -0.51 -12.86 -0.51
C TYR A 208 -1.56 -13.41 0.47
N ASN A 209 -1.15 -13.68 1.70
CA ASN A 209 -2.04 -14.09 2.78
C ASN A 209 -2.52 -12.86 3.57
N TRP A 210 -3.82 -12.63 3.63
CA TRP A 210 -4.40 -11.49 4.36
C TRP A 210 -4.98 -11.88 5.73
N LYS A 211 -4.84 -13.15 6.15
CA LYS A 211 -5.33 -13.65 7.44
C LYS A 211 -4.45 -13.18 8.58
N ASN A 212 -5.09 -12.86 9.72
CA ASN A 212 -4.40 -12.66 10.98
C ASN A 212 -3.48 -13.84 11.30
N ASP A 213 -2.30 -13.53 11.82
CA ASP A 213 -1.45 -14.54 12.41
C ASP A 213 -2.04 -15.10 13.70
N HIS A 214 -1.60 -16.30 14.05
CA HIS A 214 -1.99 -17.00 15.27
C HIS A 214 -0.83 -17.83 15.80
N LEU A 215 -1.02 -18.45 16.97
CA LEU A 215 -0.11 -19.48 17.47
C LEU A 215 -0.05 -20.64 16.47
N GLY A 216 1.13 -20.91 15.92
CA GLY A 216 1.34 -21.95 14.91
C GLY A 216 1.42 -21.44 13.47
N SER A 217 1.20 -20.13 13.21
CA SER A 217 1.57 -19.53 11.93
C SER A 217 3.06 -19.79 11.63
N PRO A 218 3.44 -20.17 10.39
CA PRO A 218 4.80 -20.58 10.04
C PRO A 218 5.82 -19.42 10.00
N GLY A 219 5.37 -18.17 10.04
CA GLY A 219 6.19 -16.96 10.00
C GLY A 219 5.37 -15.73 10.38
N ALA A 220 5.98 -14.56 10.39
CA ALA A 220 5.26 -13.30 10.55
C ALA A 220 4.70 -12.88 9.18
N ASN A 221 3.39 -12.63 9.13
CA ASN A 221 2.69 -12.31 7.90
C ASN A 221 2.53 -10.78 7.74
N HIS A 222 3.20 -10.18 6.76
CA HIS A 222 3.22 -8.74 6.52
C HIS A 222 2.76 -8.41 5.08
N PRO A 223 1.48 -8.62 4.71
CA PRO A 223 1.07 -8.60 3.30
C PRO A 223 1.20 -7.22 2.62
N VAL A 224 0.84 -6.11 3.28
CA VAL A 224 1.06 -4.76 2.70
C VAL A 224 2.54 -4.51 2.43
N PHE A 225 3.40 -4.93 3.37
CA PHE A 225 4.83 -4.78 3.25
C PHE A 225 5.39 -5.62 2.08
N ALA A 226 4.96 -6.87 1.97
CA ALA A 226 5.36 -7.77 0.89
C ALA A 226 4.98 -7.22 -0.49
N VAL A 227 3.74 -6.73 -0.65
CA VAL A 227 3.28 -6.09 -1.89
C VAL A 227 4.16 -4.90 -2.27
N LEU A 228 4.48 -4.02 -1.30
CA LEU A 228 5.36 -2.87 -1.54
C LEU A 228 6.78 -3.31 -1.95
N PHE A 229 7.32 -4.34 -1.28
CA PHE A 229 8.65 -4.86 -1.57
C PHE A 229 8.73 -5.47 -2.97
N ASP A 230 7.81 -6.38 -3.30
CA ASP A 230 7.73 -7.05 -4.60
C ASP A 230 7.49 -6.04 -5.74
N THR A 231 6.69 -4.99 -5.48
CA THR A 231 6.52 -3.88 -6.41
C THR A 231 7.85 -3.19 -6.69
N CYS A 232 8.68 -2.94 -5.67
CA CYS A 232 10.00 -2.33 -5.89
C CYS A 232 10.89 -3.24 -6.76
N GLU A 233 10.92 -4.55 -6.49
CA GLU A 233 11.70 -5.50 -7.29
C GLU A 233 11.28 -5.51 -8.76
N VAL A 234 9.98 -5.59 -9.03
CA VAL A 234 9.46 -5.59 -10.40
C VAL A 234 9.71 -4.25 -11.08
N MET A 235 9.61 -3.12 -10.38
CA MET A 235 9.87 -1.80 -10.95
C MET A 235 11.36 -1.60 -11.28
N VAL A 236 12.27 -2.00 -10.39
CA VAL A 236 13.72 -2.03 -10.67
C VAL A 236 13.98 -2.86 -11.94
N ASP A 237 13.52 -4.10 -11.97
CA ASP A 237 13.74 -5.00 -13.10
C ASP A 237 13.15 -4.46 -14.41
N ALA A 238 11.90 -4.02 -14.40
CA ALA A 238 11.19 -3.59 -15.60
C ALA A 238 11.81 -2.33 -16.20
N VAL A 239 12.18 -1.36 -15.35
CA VAL A 239 12.85 -0.12 -15.79
C VAL A 239 14.28 -0.41 -16.28
N HIS A 240 15.01 -1.32 -15.63
CA HIS A 240 16.32 -1.75 -16.12
C HIS A 240 16.23 -2.42 -17.50
N HIS A 241 15.25 -3.32 -17.71
CA HIS A 241 15.05 -3.98 -19.00
C HIS A 241 14.59 -3.00 -20.09
N PHE A 242 13.88 -1.93 -19.72
CA PHE A 242 13.59 -0.82 -20.63
C PHE A 242 14.88 -0.08 -21.03
N ALA A 243 15.74 0.28 -20.07
CA ALA A 243 17.04 0.89 -20.36
C ALA A 243 17.88 0.02 -21.30
N LYS A 244 17.97 -1.29 -21.02
CA LYS A 244 18.73 -2.23 -21.84
C LYS A 244 18.15 -2.38 -23.24
N ALA A 245 16.83 -2.38 -23.39
CA ALA A 245 16.20 -2.40 -24.71
C ALA A 245 16.53 -1.15 -25.53
N ALA A 246 16.56 0.03 -24.88
CA ALA A 246 16.93 1.28 -25.52
C ALA A 246 18.42 1.35 -25.92
N GLU A 247 19.30 0.75 -25.13
CA GLU A 247 20.72 0.58 -25.49
C GLU A 247 20.88 -0.35 -26.70
N ASP A 248 20.29 -1.54 -26.65
CA ASP A 248 20.45 -2.56 -27.70
C ASP A 248 19.90 -2.09 -29.05
N VAL A 249 18.73 -1.43 -29.08
CA VAL A 249 18.17 -0.90 -30.34
C VAL A 249 19.02 0.24 -30.90
N ARG A 250 19.66 1.05 -30.05
CA ARG A 250 20.60 2.09 -30.48
C ARG A 250 21.84 1.46 -31.13
N GLU A 251 22.40 0.42 -30.52
CA GLU A 251 23.54 -0.32 -31.08
C GLU A 251 23.20 -0.98 -32.42
N ASP A 252 22.01 -1.59 -32.52
CA ASP A 252 21.54 -2.23 -33.75
C ASP A 252 21.37 -1.22 -34.89
N LEU A 253 20.70 -0.09 -34.65
CA LEU A 253 20.53 0.96 -35.65
C LEU A 253 21.88 1.56 -36.07
N HIS A 254 22.80 1.79 -35.13
CA HIS A 254 24.16 2.26 -35.44
C HIS A 254 24.94 1.25 -36.31
N ARG A 255 24.82 -0.04 -36.00
CA ARG A 255 25.49 -1.10 -36.76
C ARG A 255 24.96 -1.19 -38.19
N ILE A 256 23.64 -1.16 -38.37
CA ILE A 256 23.00 -1.18 -39.70
C ILE A 256 23.43 0.04 -40.51
N TYR A 257 23.39 1.23 -39.91
CA TYR A 257 23.83 2.46 -40.56
C TYR A 257 25.32 2.42 -40.94
N ARG A 258 26.20 2.03 -40.02
CA ARG A 258 27.64 1.93 -40.28
C ARG A 258 27.92 1.00 -41.46
N LYS A 259 27.21 -0.13 -41.54
CA LYS A 259 27.33 -1.06 -42.66
C LYS A 259 26.92 -0.41 -43.98
N ALA A 260 25.77 0.26 -44.02
CA ALA A 260 25.29 0.95 -45.22
C ALA A 260 26.27 2.05 -45.70
N VAL A 261 26.89 2.79 -44.76
CA VAL A 261 27.94 3.77 -45.08
C VAL A 261 29.15 3.12 -45.73
N ILE A 262 29.67 2.04 -45.14
CA ILE A 262 30.84 1.31 -45.67
C ILE A 262 30.53 0.77 -47.08
N ASP A 263 29.36 0.15 -47.26
CA ASP A 263 28.96 -0.48 -48.52
C ASP A 263 28.73 0.56 -49.65
N THR A 264 28.59 1.86 -49.33
CA THR A 264 28.42 2.95 -50.30
C THR A 264 29.73 3.58 -50.77
N LEU A 265 30.84 3.36 -50.06
CA LEU A 265 32.12 3.98 -50.42
C LEU A 265 32.78 3.22 -51.58
N PRO A 266 33.27 3.91 -52.63
CA PRO A 266 33.95 3.25 -53.75
C PRO A 266 35.29 2.64 -53.28
N GLU A 267 35.47 1.33 -53.46
CA GLU A 267 36.70 0.52 -53.28
C GLU A 267 37.74 1.10 -52.31
N ILE A 268 37.37 1.31 -51.04
CA ILE A 268 38.35 1.45 -49.96
C ILE A 268 38.48 0.08 -49.32
N ASP A 269 39.60 -0.60 -49.57
CA ASP A 269 39.92 -1.87 -48.92
C ASP A 269 40.15 -1.63 -47.42
N LEU A 270 39.25 -2.16 -46.59
CA LEU A 270 39.25 -2.02 -45.13
C LEU A 270 39.71 -3.32 -44.44
N SER A 271 40.41 -4.21 -45.16
CA SER A 271 40.84 -5.53 -44.70
C SER A 271 41.76 -5.54 -43.47
N ASP A 272 42.43 -4.42 -43.14
CA ASP A 272 43.46 -4.37 -42.10
C ASP A 272 42.95 -3.98 -40.69
N GLY A 273 41.64 -3.91 -40.49
CA GLY A 273 41.04 -3.62 -39.19
C GLY A 273 40.97 -2.13 -38.89
N MET A 274 39.76 -1.65 -38.62
CA MET A 274 39.46 -0.22 -38.50
C MET A 274 39.92 0.37 -37.15
N GLY A 275 40.91 1.27 -37.19
CA GLY A 275 41.32 2.08 -36.05
C GLY A 275 40.56 3.41 -35.94
N LEU A 276 40.57 4.02 -34.75
CA LEU A 276 40.01 5.36 -34.43
C LEU A 276 40.50 6.50 -35.37
N LYS A 277 41.60 6.29 -36.10
CA LYS A 277 42.17 7.26 -37.05
C LYS A 277 41.45 7.26 -38.40
N ASP A 278 40.97 6.11 -38.88
CA ASP A 278 40.33 6.00 -40.20
C ASP A 278 38.91 6.57 -40.19
N VAL A 279 38.19 6.39 -39.08
CA VAL A 279 36.89 7.06 -38.82
C VAL A 279 37.04 8.58 -38.81
N LYS A 280 38.13 9.10 -38.25
CA LYS A 280 38.42 10.54 -38.19
C LYS A 280 38.77 11.11 -39.57
N ASN A 281 39.37 10.31 -40.45
CA ASN A 281 39.69 10.68 -41.82
C ASN A 281 38.45 10.60 -42.73
N LEU A 282 37.55 9.65 -42.50
CA LEU A 282 36.26 9.54 -43.20
C LEU A 282 35.38 10.77 -42.95
N GLY A 283 35.25 11.20 -41.68
CA GLY A 283 34.48 12.41 -41.31
C GLY A 283 35.06 13.71 -41.89
N LYS A 284 36.39 13.80 -42.02
CA LYS A 284 37.06 14.92 -42.71
C LYS A 284 36.92 14.87 -44.23
N GLY A 285 36.79 13.68 -44.80
CA GLY A 285 36.51 13.46 -46.22
C GLY A 285 35.14 14.01 -46.60
N LEU A 286 34.08 13.59 -45.89
CA LEU A 286 32.70 14.01 -46.14
C LEU A 286 32.51 15.54 -46.18
N LEU A 287 33.14 16.25 -45.25
CA LEU A 287 33.05 17.71 -45.12
C LEU A 287 33.72 18.48 -46.26
N LYS A 288 34.61 17.84 -47.04
CA LYS A 288 35.35 18.46 -48.15
C LYS A 288 34.68 18.29 -49.51
N PHE A 289 33.57 17.57 -49.58
CA PHE A 289 32.90 17.31 -50.85
C PHE A 289 31.73 18.27 -51.11
N GLY A 290 31.58 18.71 -52.36
CA GLY A 290 30.52 19.63 -52.79
C GLY A 290 29.12 19.02 -52.67
N LYS A 291 28.08 19.87 -52.69
CA LYS A 291 26.66 19.48 -52.51
C LYS A 291 26.25 18.25 -53.35
N GLY A 292 26.71 18.12 -54.60
CA GLY A 292 26.39 16.98 -55.47
C GLY A 292 26.79 15.62 -54.88
N LEU A 293 28.04 15.48 -54.42
CA LEU A 293 28.53 14.21 -53.87
C LEU A 293 27.88 13.87 -52.51
N VAL A 294 27.52 14.87 -51.70
CA VAL A 294 26.75 14.65 -50.46
C VAL A 294 25.37 14.09 -50.78
N THR A 295 24.76 14.55 -51.87
CA THR A 295 23.46 14.06 -52.34
C THR A 295 23.59 12.64 -52.91
N ASP A 296 24.64 12.35 -53.67
CA ASP A 296 24.89 11.01 -54.22
C ASP A 296 25.24 10.01 -53.11
N LEU A 297 26.09 10.39 -52.16
CA LEU A 297 26.46 9.55 -51.02
C LEU A 297 25.25 9.27 -50.11
N SER A 298 24.43 10.29 -49.82
CA SER A 298 23.21 10.08 -49.03
C SER A 298 22.22 9.19 -49.76
N SER A 299 22.05 9.34 -51.07
CA SER A 299 21.22 8.42 -51.87
C SER A 299 21.77 7.00 -51.89
N GLY A 300 23.10 6.82 -51.96
CA GLY A 300 23.74 5.50 -51.92
C GLY A 300 23.65 4.82 -50.56
N ILE A 301 23.79 5.56 -49.46
CA ILE A 301 23.59 5.05 -48.09
C ILE A 301 22.17 4.53 -47.94
N VAL A 302 21.19 5.28 -48.43
CA VAL A 302 19.77 4.89 -48.39
C VAL A 302 19.53 3.61 -49.19
N LEU A 303 20.11 3.48 -50.38
CA LEU A 303 19.97 2.29 -51.22
C LEU A 303 20.62 1.03 -50.61
N ASN A 304 21.68 1.19 -49.82
CA ASN A 304 22.40 0.09 -49.19
C ASN A 304 21.91 -0.23 -47.76
N MET A 305 20.88 0.47 -47.28
CA MET A 305 20.40 0.30 -45.92
C MET A 305 19.41 -0.86 -45.82
N ASP A 306 19.65 -1.76 -44.86
CA ASP A 306 18.81 -2.92 -44.63
C ASP A 306 17.53 -2.54 -43.85
N GLU A 307 16.48 -2.20 -44.60
CA GLU A 307 15.17 -1.82 -44.04
C GLU A 307 14.55 -2.96 -43.21
N GLN A 308 14.73 -4.21 -43.62
CA GLN A 308 14.20 -5.37 -42.90
C GLN A 308 14.88 -5.53 -41.54
N ALA A 309 16.21 -5.40 -41.49
CA ALA A 309 16.96 -5.44 -40.24
C ALA A 309 16.57 -4.29 -39.30
N MET A 310 16.35 -3.07 -39.81
CA MET A 310 15.88 -1.95 -38.98
C MET A 310 14.47 -2.21 -38.43
N ASN A 311 13.54 -2.65 -39.27
CA ASN A 311 12.18 -2.98 -38.83
C ASN A 311 12.17 -4.12 -37.80
N ASN A 312 13.05 -5.12 -37.93
CA ASN A 312 13.21 -6.20 -36.95
C ASN A 312 13.77 -5.68 -35.61
N ALA A 313 14.77 -4.79 -35.64
CA ALA A 313 15.32 -4.19 -34.42
C ALA A 313 14.26 -3.39 -33.65
N VAL A 314 13.45 -2.58 -34.37
CA VAL A 314 12.33 -1.85 -33.76
C VAL A 314 11.25 -2.78 -33.22
N LEU A 315 10.93 -3.85 -33.95
CA LEU A 315 9.96 -4.83 -33.49
C LEU A 315 10.41 -5.50 -32.19
N GLU A 316 11.68 -5.92 -32.10
CA GLU A 316 12.20 -6.52 -30.86
C GLU A 316 12.21 -5.53 -29.69
N TYR A 317 12.61 -4.28 -29.95
CA TYR A 317 12.51 -3.20 -28.96
C TYR A 317 11.08 -3.05 -28.41
N ASN A 318 10.09 -2.88 -29.29
CA ASN A 318 8.69 -2.73 -28.90
C ASN A 318 8.18 -3.96 -28.14
N ASN A 319 8.49 -5.17 -28.62
CA ASN A 319 8.10 -6.42 -27.94
C ASN A 319 8.68 -6.51 -26.53
N ARG A 320 9.92 -6.05 -26.31
CA ARG A 320 10.55 -6.01 -24.97
C ARG A 320 9.82 -5.04 -24.04
N LEU A 321 9.52 -3.83 -24.52
CA LEU A 321 8.79 -2.83 -23.73
C LEU A 321 7.38 -3.30 -23.38
N GLU A 322 6.67 -3.91 -24.34
CA GLU A 322 5.33 -4.46 -24.10
C GLU A 322 5.34 -5.58 -23.05
N ARG A 323 6.38 -6.45 -23.05
CA ARG A 323 6.56 -7.47 -22.00
C ARG A 323 6.71 -6.83 -20.62
N GLN A 324 7.54 -5.79 -20.50
CA GLN A 324 7.72 -5.11 -19.21
C GLN A 324 6.49 -4.31 -18.79
N THR A 325 5.78 -3.70 -19.75
CA THR A 325 4.51 -2.99 -19.49
C THR A 325 3.48 -3.91 -18.85
N ARG A 326 3.34 -5.14 -19.37
CA ARG A 326 2.44 -6.14 -18.76
C ARG A 326 2.86 -6.49 -17.33
N ARG A 327 4.15 -6.79 -17.13
CA ARG A 327 4.69 -7.10 -15.79
C ARG A 327 4.42 -6.00 -14.76
N ILE A 328 4.55 -4.72 -15.15
CA ILE A 328 4.23 -3.59 -14.28
C ILE A 328 2.72 -3.55 -14.00
N ARG A 329 1.87 -3.65 -15.02
CA ARG A 329 0.41 -3.61 -14.84
C ARG A 329 -0.12 -4.73 -13.95
N ASP A 330 0.48 -5.90 -14.00
CA ASP A 330 0.09 -7.05 -13.16
C ASP A 330 0.28 -6.79 -11.65
N LEU A 331 0.98 -5.71 -11.25
CA LEU A 331 1.12 -5.28 -9.85
C LEU A 331 -0.12 -4.56 -9.30
N LEU A 332 -0.98 -4.01 -10.16
CA LEU A 332 -2.07 -3.13 -9.74
C LEU A 332 -3.08 -3.84 -8.84
N ASP A 333 -3.45 -5.08 -9.15
CA ASP A 333 -4.43 -5.83 -8.34
C ASP A 333 -3.92 -6.08 -6.91
N ALA A 334 -2.62 -6.40 -6.77
CA ALA A 334 -1.99 -6.59 -5.46
C ALA A 334 -1.90 -5.27 -4.69
N LEU A 335 -1.52 -4.19 -5.37
CA LEU A 335 -1.46 -2.84 -4.79
C LEU A 335 -2.84 -2.31 -4.38
N ASP A 336 -3.88 -2.56 -5.16
CA ASP A 336 -5.26 -2.20 -4.82
C ASP A 336 -5.76 -2.98 -3.61
N GLU A 337 -5.47 -4.29 -3.52
CA GLU A 337 -5.80 -5.08 -2.32
C GLU A 337 -5.02 -4.55 -1.10
N ALA A 338 -3.74 -4.19 -1.24
CA ALA A 338 -2.96 -3.57 -0.18
C ALA A 338 -3.51 -2.20 0.25
N TYR A 339 -3.93 -1.37 -0.71
CA TYR A 339 -4.55 -0.06 -0.45
C TYR A 339 -5.82 -0.20 0.38
N ASN A 340 -6.67 -1.17 0.03
CA ASN A 340 -7.92 -1.43 0.72
C ASN A 340 -7.70 -2.05 2.10
N SER A 341 -6.71 -2.93 2.24
CA SER A 341 -6.42 -3.64 3.48
C SER A 341 -5.61 -2.84 4.50
N ALA A 342 -4.87 -1.81 4.07
CA ALA A 342 -4.05 -1.00 4.95
C ALA A 342 -4.86 -0.45 6.15
N PRO A 343 -4.41 -0.70 7.41
CA PRO A 343 -5.16 -0.27 8.58
C PRO A 343 -5.25 1.24 8.72
N THR A 344 -6.32 1.72 9.36
CA THR A 344 -6.45 3.13 9.72
C THR A 344 -5.75 3.43 11.04
N PHE A 345 -5.49 4.71 11.30
CA PHE A 345 -4.99 5.19 12.60
C PHE A 345 -5.87 4.71 13.75
N ASN A 346 -7.18 4.94 13.66
CA ASN A 346 -8.13 4.59 14.72
C ASN A 346 -8.22 3.08 14.97
N ALA A 347 -8.14 2.26 13.91
CA ALA A 347 -8.16 0.81 14.05
C ALA A 347 -6.93 0.29 14.80
N GLU A 348 -5.73 0.78 14.47
CA GLU A 348 -4.51 0.34 15.16
C GLU A 348 -4.34 0.97 16.55
N ALA A 349 -4.80 2.21 16.76
CA ALA A 349 -4.86 2.79 18.09
C ALA A 349 -5.74 1.93 19.02
N ALA A 350 -6.93 1.55 18.55
CA ALA A 350 -7.83 0.68 19.31
C ALA A 350 -7.24 -0.72 19.57
N ARG A 351 -6.58 -1.32 18.57
CA ARG A 351 -5.93 -2.64 18.73
C ARG A 351 -4.73 -2.57 19.69
N ALA A 352 -3.94 -1.50 19.65
CA ALA A 352 -2.84 -1.29 20.59
C ALA A 352 -3.36 -1.01 22.00
N GLU A 353 -4.43 -0.23 22.14
CA GLU A 353 -5.11 -0.01 23.43
C GLU A 353 -5.61 -1.32 24.03
N SER A 354 -6.24 -2.16 23.22
CA SER A 354 -6.67 -3.48 23.65
C SER A 354 -5.52 -4.38 24.07
N PHE A 355 -4.48 -4.50 23.25
CA PHE A 355 -3.31 -5.31 23.58
C PHE A 355 -2.65 -4.83 24.87
N GLY A 356 -2.44 -3.51 24.98
CA GLY A 356 -1.84 -2.89 26.15
C GLY A 356 -2.68 -3.13 27.41
N ALA A 357 -4.00 -2.97 27.32
CA ALA A 357 -4.90 -3.18 28.45
C ALA A 357 -4.84 -4.63 28.95
N ARG A 358 -4.92 -5.59 28.02
CA ARG A 358 -4.77 -7.03 28.32
C ARG A 358 -3.41 -7.37 28.92
N ALA A 359 -2.34 -6.67 28.53
CA ALA A 359 -1.00 -6.88 29.05
C ALA A 359 -0.87 -6.50 30.53
N LEU A 360 -1.68 -5.57 31.05
CA LEU A 360 -1.64 -5.14 32.46
C LEU A 360 -1.92 -6.27 33.44
N THR A 361 -2.70 -7.26 33.02
CA THR A 361 -3.00 -8.45 33.82
C THR A 361 -2.17 -9.67 33.40
N ASP A 362 -1.11 -9.49 32.61
CA ASP A 362 -0.37 -10.58 31.95
C ASP A 362 -1.29 -11.49 31.11
N PHE A 363 -2.35 -10.91 30.51
CA PHE A 363 -3.41 -11.64 29.82
C PHE A 363 -4.16 -12.64 30.72
N LYS A 364 -4.07 -12.53 32.05
CA LYS A 364 -4.86 -13.35 32.97
C LYS A 364 -6.34 -13.13 32.72
N GLY A 365 -7.12 -14.19 32.91
CA GLY A 365 -8.50 -14.26 32.45
C GLY A 365 -9.50 -13.29 33.10
N ASP A 366 -9.11 -12.42 34.04
CA ASP A 366 -9.99 -11.45 34.71
C ASP A 366 -9.61 -10.01 34.31
N PRO A 367 -10.32 -9.42 33.33
CA PRO A 367 -10.14 -8.04 32.86
C PRO A 367 -10.16 -6.99 33.99
N LEU A 368 -9.23 -6.05 33.99
CA LEU A 368 -9.33 -4.85 34.83
C LEU A 368 -10.27 -3.83 34.18
N TYR A 369 -10.97 -3.03 34.99
CA TYR A 369 -11.69 -1.86 34.50
C TYR A 369 -10.76 -0.65 34.41
N THR A 370 -10.48 -0.18 33.19
CA THR A 370 -9.48 0.88 32.94
C THR A 370 -10.01 2.03 32.07
N ILE A 371 -11.33 2.21 32.03
CA ILE A 371 -11.96 3.25 31.22
C ILE A 371 -11.60 4.65 31.73
N PRO A 372 -11.03 5.54 30.89
CA PRO A 372 -10.57 6.86 31.33
C PRO A 372 -11.70 7.75 31.83
N GLY A 373 -11.49 8.39 32.99
CA GLY A 373 -12.43 9.36 33.55
C GLY A 373 -13.74 8.75 34.06
N ASP A 374 -13.78 7.43 34.23
CA ASP A 374 -14.96 6.70 34.65
C ASP A 374 -14.61 5.62 35.69
N SER A 375 -15.59 5.18 36.47
CA SER A 375 -15.41 4.19 37.53
C SER A 375 -16.32 3.00 37.29
N GLU A 376 -15.81 1.79 37.50
CA GLU A 376 -16.60 0.55 37.45
C GLU A 376 -17.84 0.64 38.36
N SER A 377 -17.71 1.30 39.51
CA SER A 377 -18.78 1.48 40.49
C SER A 377 -19.97 2.32 40.01
N ASN A 378 -19.80 3.08 38.92
CA ASN A 378 -20.88 3.83 38.29
C ASN A 378 -21.85 2.92 37.53
N HIS A 379 -21.43 1.68 37.23
CA HIS A 379 -22.14 0.79 36.31
C HIS A 379 -22.68 -0.43 37.04
N ARG A 380 -23.93 -0.79 36.72
CA ARG A 380 -24.47 -2.08 37.21
C ARG A 380 -23.86 -3.27 36.46
N TYR A 381 -23.53 -3.03 35.20
CA TYR A 381 -23.03 -4.00 34.23
C TYR A 381 -21.86 -3.36 33.47
N PRO A 382 -20.68 -3.21 34.11
CA PRO A 382 -19.54 -2.53 33.51
C PRO A 382 -19.03 -3.27 32.27
N VAL A 383 -18.59 -2.49 31.29
CA VAL A 383 -17.96 -2.95 30.05
C VAL A 383 -16.62 -2.25 29.90
N ASP A 384 -15.58 -3.03 29.61
CA ASP A 384 -14.31 -2.50 29.12
C ASP A 384 -13.94 -3.26 27.85
N LEU A 385 -14.18 -2.64 26.69
CA LEU A 385 -13.97 -3.28 25.40
C LEU A 385 -12.50 -3.63 25.15
N ALA A 386 -11.57 -2.76 25.57
CA ALA A 386 -10.14 -2.95 25.37
C ALA A 386 -9.65 -4.19 26.14
N ASN A 387 -10.03 -4.30 27.43
CA ASN A 387 -9.66 -5.45 28.25
C ASN A 387 -10.46 -6.73 27.94
N GLN A 388 -11.59 -6.64 27.23
CA GLN A 388 -12.38 -7.83 26.87
C GLN A 388 -12.04 -8.40 25.50
N GLU A 389 -11.41 -7.65 24.60
CA GLU A 389 -11.05 -8.13 23.26
C GLU A 389 -10.20 -9.41 23.32
N GLY A 390 -10.53 -10.37 22.46
CA GLY A 390 -9.90 -11.70 22.43
C GLY A 390 -10.30 -12.61 23.58
N VAL A 391 -10.74 -12.08 24.74
CA VAL A 391 -11.22 -12.89 25.86
C VAL A 391 -12.43 -13.69 25.41
N HIS A 392 -12.34 -15.01 25.48
CA HIS A 392 -13.42 -15.91 25.13
C HIS A 392 -13.98 -15.73 23.70
N GLY A 393 -13.15 -15.24 22.78
CA GLY A 393 -13.50 -14.97 21.39
C GLY A 393 -14.23 -13.64 21.15
N SER A 394 -14.22 -12.72 22.12
CA SER A 394 -14.61 -11.33 21.89
C SER A 394 -13.81 -10.71 20.74
N HIS A 395 -14.48 -9.92 19.90
CA HIS A 395 -13.89 -9.39 18.66
C HIS A 395 -14.50 -8.03 18.26
N VAL A 396 -14.79 -7.17 19.25
CA VAL A 396 -15.40 -5.86 19.01
C VAL A 396 -14.41 -4.95 18.27
N ILE A 397 -13.18 -4.88 18.76
CA ILE A 397 -12.18 -3.94 18.27
C ILE A 397 -11.66 -4.39 16.91
N ASP A 398 -11.22 -5.65 16.80
CA ASP A 398 -10.62 -6.17 15.57
C ASP A 398 -11.57 -6.09 14.38
N LYS A 399 -12.88 -6.30 14.61
CA LYS A 399 -13.87 -6.36 13.52
C LYS A 399 -14.72 -5.10 13.31
N HIS A 400 -14.86 -4.24 14.32
CA HIS A 400 -15.87 -3.18 14.28
C HIS A 400 -15.37 -1.80 14.69
N VAL A 401 -14.05 -1.56 14.81
CA VAL A 401 -13.52 -0.23 15.13
C VAL A 401 -12.60 0.30 14.03
N GLY A 402 -12.86 1.53 13.60
CA GLY A 402 -12.01 2.29 12.67
C GLY A 402 -11.89 1.71 11.25
N LYS A 403 -12.83 0.87 10.79
CA LYS A 403 -12.76 0.29 9.45
C LYS A 403 -13.24 1.28 8.38
N THR A 404 -12.56 1.29 7.26
CA THR A 404 -12.99 2.04 6.06
C THR A 404 -14.13 1.31 5.34
N ASP A 405 -14.88 2.04 4.54
CA ASP A 405 -15.95 1.50 3.69
C ASP A 405 -15.42 0.36 2.79
N MET A 406 -14.19 0.49 2.25
CA MET A 406 -13.55 -0.58 1.48
C MET A 406 -13.26 -1.83 2.32
N GLN A 407 -12.81 -1.68 3.57
CA GLN A 407 -12.56 -2.82 4.47
C GLN A 407 -13.86 -3.53 4.86
N LEU A 408 -14.95 -2.78 5.03
CA LEU A 408 -16.28 -3.35 5.25
C LEU A 408 -16.74 -4.15 4.02
N ALA A 409 -16.55 -3.62 2.82
CA ALA A 409 -16.84 -4.34 1.57
C ALA A 409 -15.97 -5.60 1.40
N GLN A 410 -14.66 -5.52 1.72
CA GLN A 410 -13.77 -6.69 1.73
C GLN A 410 -14.27 -7.75 2.71
N ARG A 411 -14.74 -7.35 3.90
CA ARG A 411 -15.30 -8.28 4.88
C ARG A 411 -16.53 -9.01 4.36
N LEU A 412 -17.46 -8.31 3.70
CA LEU A 412 -18.62 -8.94 3.08
C LEU A 412 -18.23 -9.94 1.99
N ARG A 413 -17.26 -9.55 1.14
CA ARG A 413 -16.70 -10.41 0.09
C ARG A 413 -16.06 -11.68 0.67
N ASP A 414 -15.30 -11.54 1.75
CA ASP A 414 -14.44 -12.61 2.29
C ASP A 414 -15.10 -13.42 3.41
N GLN A 415 -16.25 -12.95 3.91
CA GLN A 415 -17.08 -13.65 4.90
C GLN A 415 -18.55 -13.70 4.40
N PRO A 416 -18.86 -14.53 3.38
CA PRO A 416 -20.14 -14.49 2.66
C PRO A 416 -21.37 -14.91 3.48
N THR A 417 -21.19 -15.31 4.74
CA THR A 417 -22.25 -15.72 5.65
C THR A 417 -22.82 -14.58 6.49
N ILE A 418 -22.32 -13.35 6.33
CA ILE A 418 -22.83 -12.17 7.04
C ILE A 418 -23.62 -11.27 6.07
N ASP A 419 -24.73 -10.73 6.57
CA ASP A 419 -25.62 -9.89 5.76
C ASP A 419 -25.19 -8.41 5.74
N ALA A 420 -24.37 -8.01 6.71
CA ALA A 420 -23.84 -6.65 6.83
C ALA A 420 -22.47 -6.62 7.53
N ALA A 421 -21.69 -5.58 7.24
CA ALA A 421 -20.44 -5.25 7.90
C ALA A 421 -20.46 -3.78 8.32
N SER A 422 -20.08 -3.51 9.58
CA SER A 422 -20.16 -2.18 10.15
C SER A 422 -18.98 -1.87 11.08
N SER A 423 -18.74 -0.57 11.28
CA SER A 423 -17.69 -0.07 12.15
C SER A 423 -18.08 1.21 12.88
N PHE A 424 -17.71 1.29 14.15
CA PHE A 424 -17.57 2.54 14.89
C PHE A 424 -16.44 3.38 14.30
N SER A 425 -16.45 4.69 14.53
CA SER A 425 -15.38 5.61 14.11
C SER A 425 -14.06 5.33 14.82
N ASP A 426 -14.14 5.03 16.12
CA ASP A 426 -13.03 4.88 17.04
C ASP A 426 -13.46 4.12 18.30
N LEU A 427 -12.49 3.78 19.15
CA LEU A 427 -12.73 3.02 20.39
C LEU A 427 -13.57 3.80 21.40
N THR A 428 -13.44 5.13 21.46
CA THR A 428 -14.20 5.95 22.41
C THR A 428 -15.70 5.89 22.11
N VAL A 429 -16.10 6.02 20.85
CA VAL A 429 -17.50 5.88 20.44
C VAL A 429 -17.99 4.46 20.68
N ALA A 430 -17.19 3.44 20.33
CA ALA A 430 -17.54 2.04 20.55
C ALA A 430 -17.78 1.75 22.05
N GLN A 431 -16.86 2.16 22.91
CA GLN A 431 -16.91 1.97 24.36
C GLN A 431 -18.14 2.65 24.95
N LYS A 432 -18.33 3.94 24.66
CA LYS A 432 -19.43 4.73 25.20
C LYS A 432 -20.78 4.15 24.80
N THR A 433 -21.01 3.96 23.50
CA THR A 433 -22.33 3.51 23.01
C THR A 433 -22.63 2.06 23.38
N THR A 434 -21.61 1.22 23.55
CA THR A 434 -21.79 -0.14 24.08
C THR A 434 -22.21 -0.13 25.54
N GLN A 435 -21.53 0.65 26.40
CA GLN A 435 -21.91 0.81 27.81
C GLN A 435 -23.35 1.35 27.91
N GLU A 436 -23.66 2.44 27.19
CA GLU A 436 -25.00 3.04 27.16
C GLU A 436 -26.06 2.03 26.69
N ALA A 437 -25.77 1.19 25.68
CA ALA A 437 -26.68 0.18 25.20
C ALA A 437 -26.92 -0.95 26.23
N VAL A 438 -25.87 -1.40 26.92
CA VAL A 438 -25.96 -2.41 27.99
C VAL A 438 -26.84 -1.91 29.14
N GLU A 439 -26.74 -0.64 29.46
CA GLU A 439 -27.47 -0.02 30.58
C GLU A 439 -28.83 0.54 30.19
N PHE A 440 -29.20 0.49 28.92
CA PHE A 440 -30.37 1.19 28.40
C PHE A 440 -31.69 0.66 28.99
N VAL A 441 -32.49 1.59 29.49
CA VAL A 441 -33.89 1.38 29.89
C VAL A 441 -34.74 2.41 29.17
N GLY A 442 -35.49 1.94 28.19
CA GLY A 442 -36.34 2.75 27.35
C GLY A 442 -37.71 3.05 27.95
N PRO A 443 -38.51 3.87 27.25
CA PRO A 443 -39.90 4.10 27.59
C PRO A 443 -40.74 2.80 27.62
N PRO A 444 -41.92 2.81 28.26
CA PRO A 444 -42.81 1.65 28.26
C PRO A 444 -43.15 1.17 26.84
N ASN A 445 -43.26 -0.15 26.67
CA ASN A 445 -43.68 -0.72 25.40
C ASN A 445 -45.04 -0.15 24.96
N GLY A 446 -45.17 0.19 23.68
CA GLY A 446 -46.38 0.81 23.13
C GLY A 446 -46.51 2.32 23.34
N SER A 447 -45.49 3.01 23.88
CA SER A 447 -45.51 4.48 24.03
C SER A 447 -45.40 5.26 22.71
N GLY A 448 -45.02 4.58 21.61
CA GLY A 448 -44.73 5.22 20.32
C GLY A 448 -43.42 6.02 20.30
N GLN A 449 -42.62 5.95 21.37
CA GLN A 449 -41.32 6.63 21.45
C GLN A 449 -40.18 5.72 20.99
N LYS A 450 -39.08 6.34 20.57
CA LYS A 450 -37.82 5.65 20.23
C LYS A 450 -37.36 4.74 21.38
N ASN A 451 -36.90 3.54 21.05
CA ASN A 451 -36.51 2.48 21.98
C ASN A 451 -37.61 2.05 22.98
N ALA A 452 -38.90 2.23 22.66
CA ALA A 452 -39.99 1.76 23.51
C ALA A 452 -39.92 0.24 23.74
N GLY A 453 -40.03 -0.16 25.00
CA GLY A 453 -39.99 -1.57 25.42
C GLY A 453 -38.59 -2.13 25.68
N VAL A 454 -37.52 -1.42 25.29
CA VAL A 454 -36.13 -1.85 25.55
C VAL A 454 -35.83 -1.79 27.05
N ASN A 455 -35.33 -2.89 27.62
CA ASN A 455 -34.82 -2.91 29.00
C ASN A 455 -33.69 -3.92 29.13
N ASN A 456 -32.50 -3.52 28.67
CA ASN A 456 -31.35 -4.40 28.58
C ASN A 456 -30.84 -4.83 29.97
N GLN A 457 -30.90 -3.96 30.98
CA GLN A 457 -30.55 -4.33 32.35
C GLN A 457 -31.40 -5.49 32.88
N LYS A 458 -32.72 -5.47 32.64
CA LYS A 458 -33.62 -6.56 33.06
C LYS A 458 -33.37 -7.84 32.27
N LEU A 459 -33.01 -7.74 30.98
CA LEU A 459 -32.62 -8.91 30.19
C LEU A 459 -31.36 -9.57 30.76
N ILE A 460 -30.34 -8.77 31.08
CA ILE A 460 -29.09 -9.26 31.67
C ILE A 460 -29.34 -9.85 33.05
N GLU A 461 -30.10 -9.18 33.91
CA GLU A 461 -30.46 -9.69 35.24
C GLU A 461 -31.14 -11.07 35.15
N LYS A 462 -32.17 -11.19 34.30
CA LYS A 462 -32.88 -12.46 34.06
C LYS A 462 -31.97 -13.52 33.45
N TRP A 463 -31.02 -13.12 32.62
CA TRP A 463 -30.06 -14.03 32.04
C TRP A 463 -29.09 -14.55 33.10
N LEU A 464 -28.54 -13.69 33.95
CA LEU A 464 -27.60 -14.08 35.00
C LEU A 464 -28.26 -14.74 36.22
N SER A 465 -29.59 -14.63 36.38
CA SER A 465 -30.33 -15.24 37.50
C SER A 465 -30.37 -16.77 37.51
N LYS A 466 -29.78 -17.44 36.52
CA LYS A 466 -29.73 -18.90 36.39
C LYS A 466 -28.31 -19.36 36.10
N PRO A 467 -27.89 -20.56 36.54
CA PRO A 467 -26.59 -21.11 36.17
C PRO A 467 -26.39 -21.13 34.65
N ARG A 468 -25.20 -20.74 34.19
CA ARG A 468 -24.85 -20.66 32.76
C ARG A 468 -23.60 -21.51 32.45
N LYS A 469 -23.47 -21.84 31.17
CA LYS A 469 -22.28 -22.46 30.60
C LYS A 469 -21.55 -21.40 29.78
N ASP A 470 -20.24 -21.56 29.58
CA ASP A 470 -19.40 -20.66 28.79
C ASP A 470 -19.84 -20.54 27.31
N SER A 471 -20.71 -21.43 26.81
CA SER A 471 -21.33 -21.29 25.48
C SER A 471 -22.59 -20.43 25.44
N SER A 472 -23.08 -19.97 26.60
CA SER A 472 -24.31 -19.17 26.70
C SER A 472 -24.09 -17.78 26.12
N ILE A 473 -24.97 -17.37 25.21
CA ILE A 473 -24.97 -16.07 24.55
C ILE A 473 -26.28 -15.35 24.86
N LEU A 474 -26.23 -14.02 25.02
CA LEU A 474 -27.38 -13.14 25.13
C LEU A 474 -27.25 -12.02 24.09
N ALA A 475 -28.17 -11.96 23.13
CA ALA A 475 -28.34 -10.77 22.32
C ALA A 475 -29.21 -9.77 23.10
N LEU A 476 -28.74 -8.54 23.21
CA LEU A 476 -29.52 -7.43 23.76
C LEU A 476 -30.43 -6.83 22.69
N ASP A 477 -31.46 -6.11 23.14
CA ASP A 477 -32.26 -5.29 22.22
C ASP A 477 -31.36 -4.16 21.70
N ALA A 478 -31.42 -3.90 20.39
CA ALA A 478 -30.66 -2.82 19.77
C ALA A 478 -31.15 -1.46 20.31
N VAL A 479 -30.22 -0.54 20.50
CA VAL A 479 -30.50 0.79 21.04
C VAL A 479 -30.19 1.82 19.97
N GLU A 480 -31.19 2.62 19.62
CA GLU A 480 -31.05 3.72 18.69
C GLU A 480 -30.68 5.02 19.45
N PHE A 481 -29.68 5.73 18.95
CA PHE A 481 -29.10 6.96 19.51
C PHE A 481 -29.39 8.15 18.60
N ASN A 482 -29.26 9.37 19.12
CA ASN A 482 -29.51 10.57 18.29
C ASN A 482 -28.28 10.95 17.46
N GLN A 483 -27.08 10.66 17.95
CA GLN A 483 -25.84 10.82 17.22
C GLN A 483 -25.58 9.64 16.26
N VAL A 484 -24.77 9.87 15.23
CA VAL A 484 -24.20 8.79 14.41
C VAL A 484 -23.30 7.94 15.32
N THR A 485 -23.51 6.63 15.28
CA THR A 485 -22.78 5.64 16.06
C THR A 485 -21.69 4.96 15.23
N GLY A 486 -21.85 4.93 13.91
CA GLY A 486 -20.86 4.36 13.01
C GLY A 486 -21.38 4.28 11.58
N ARG A 487 -20.76 3.42 10.78
CA ARG A 487 -21.11 3.24 9.36
C ARG A 487 -21.26 1.76 9.02
N THR A 488 -22.10 1.45 8.02
CA THR A 488 -22.46 0.07 7.66
C THR A 488 -22.63 -0.14 6.15
N VAL A 489 -22.31 -1.35 5.69
CA VAL A 489 -22.48 -1.84 4.31
C VAL A 489 -23.31 -3.13 4.36
N GLU A 490 -24.31 -3.26 3.48
CA GLU A 490 -25.14 -4.47 3.36
C GLU A 490 -24.77 -5.30 2.11
N ALA A 491 -24.88 -6.63 2.21
CA ALA A 491 -24.48 -7.58 1.16
C ALA A 491 -25.26 -7.42 -0.17
N GLY A 492 -26.49 -6.90 -0.13
CA GLY A 492 -27.37 -6.75 -1.29
C GLY A 492 -27.23 -5.43 -2.08
N ASN A 493 -26.38 -4.50 -1.63
CA ASN A 493 -26.19 -3.20 -2.27
C ASN A 493 -24.73 -3.01 -2.75
N PRO A 494 -24.33 -3.64 -3.88
CA PRO A 494 -22.96 -3.52 -4.42
C PRO A 494 -22.61 -2.12 -4.95
N SER A 495 -23.55 -1.18 -4.99
CA SER A 495 -23.28 0.25 -5.20
C SER A 495 -22.78 0.97 -3.93
N ALA A 496 -22.65 0.26 -2.80
CA ALA A 496 -22.13 0.74 -1.53
C ALA A 496 -20.59 0.88 -1.52
N SER A 497 -20.02 1.58 -2.50
CA SER A 497 -18.68 2.17 -2.35
C SER A 497 -18.63 3.23 -1.24
N ALA A 498 -19.79 3.57 -0.64
CA ALA A 498 -19.92 4.37 0.56
C ALA A 498 -20.82 3.65 1.57
N ALA A 499 -20.30 3.42 2.78
CA ALA A 499 -21.08 2.91 3.90
C ALA A 499 -22.11 3.97 4.35
N ALA A 500 -23.30 3.54 4.78
CA ALA A 500 -24.32 4.46 5.31
C ALA A 500 -24.06 4.74 6.79
N ASP A 501 -24.30 5.97 7.23
CA ASP A 501 -24.31 6.31 8.65
C ASP A 501 -25.42 5.54 9.36
N THR A 502 -25.13 5.09 10.58
CA THR A 502 -26.08 4.38 11.43
C THR A 502 -26.15 5.00 12.81
N HIS A 503 -27.33 4.89 13.42
CA HIS A 503 -27.66 5.42 14.72
C HIS A 503 -27.96 4.33 15.76
N SER A 504 -27.90 3.05 15.39
CA SER A 504 -28.27 1.95 16.28
C SER A 504 -27.08 1.07 16.61
N VAL A 505 -26.97 0.64 17.88
CA VAL A 505 -25.94 -0.31 18.33
C VAL A 505 -26.59 -1.61 18.79
N LYS A 506 -26.04 -2.71 18.30
CA LYS A 506 -26.39 -4.07 18.73
C LYS A 506 -25.25 -4.67 19.54
N VAL A 507 -25.58 -5.17 20.73
CA VAL A 507 -24.62 -5.78 21.64
C VAL A 507 -24.98 -7.24 21.87
N VAL A 508 -23.97 -8.10 21.85
CA VAL A 508 -24.09 -9.53 22.15
C VAL A 508 -23.12 -9.86 23.28
N LEU A 509 -23.65 -10.37 24.39
CA LEU A 509 -22.87 -10.84 25.53
C LEU A 509 -22.66 -12.35 25.44
N LYS A 510 -21.50 -12.81 25.92
CA LYS A 510 -21.20 -14.23 26.08
C LYS A 510 -20.75 -14.52 27.49
N TYR A 511 -21.36 -15.51 28.11
CA TYR A 511 -21.07 -15.89 29.48
C TYR A 511 -19.65 -16.44 29.58
N LYS A 512 -18.94 -16.03 30.63
CA LYS A 512 -17.62 -16.58 30.97
C LYS A 512 -17.56 -16.79 32.47
N ASN A 513 -17.40 -18.04 32.88
CA ASN A 513 -17.18 -18.35 34.29
C ASN A 513 -15.79 -17.87 34.74
N GLY A 514 -15.71 -17.32 35.95
CA GLY A 514 -14.47 -16.95 36.63
C GLY A 514 -13.96 -15.53 36.35
N ILE A 515 -14.82 -14.64 35.83
CA ILE A 515 -14.48 -13.24 35.56
C ILE A 515 -15.55 -12.31 36.14
N THR A 516 -15.22 -11.04 36.40
CA THR A 516 -16.18 -10.05 36.92
C THR A 516 -16.32 -8.87 35.95
N PRO A 517 -17.55 -8.55 35.48
CA PRO A 517 -18.79 -9.33 35.59
C PRO A 517 -18.70 -10.65 34.78
N PRO A 518 -19.54 -11.67 35.02
CA PRO A 518 -19.37 -13.04 34.48
C PRO A 518 -19.74 -13.18 32.99
N TYR A 519 -19.39 -12.20 32.18
CA TYR A 519 -19.58 -12.17 30.74
C TYR A 519 -18.53 -11.26 30.09
N VAL A 520 -18.35 -11.46 28.79
CA VAL A 520 -17.69 -10.49 27.91
C VAL A 520 -18.70 -9.96 26.91
N VAL A 521 -18.48 -8.76 26.41
CA VAL A 521 -19.08 -8.30 25.16
C VAL A 521 -18.46 -9.13 24.04
N TYR A 522 -19.18 -10.12 23.55
CA TYR A 522 -18.69 -11.01 22.49
C TYR A 522 -18.55 -10.28 21.17
N THR A 523 -19.53 -9.44 20.86
CA THR A 523 -19.46 -8.46 19.79
C THR A 523 -20.38 -7.29 20.10
N SER A 524 -20.02 -6.11 19.61
CA SER A 524 -20.81 -4.89 19.61
C SER A 524 -20.58 -4.23 18.27
N MET A 525 -21.65 -3.78 17.62
CA MET A 525 -21.54 -3.22 16.28
C MET A 525 -22.67 -2.23 15.98
N PRO A 526 -22.39 -1.19 15.19
CA PRO A 526 -23.44 -0.38 14.59
C PRO A 526 -24.31 -1.22 13.64
N THR A 527 -25.60 -0.91 13.53
CA THR A 527 -26.56 -1.65 12.70
C THR A 527 -27.61 -0.71 12.10
N LEU A 528 -28.18 -1.05 10.94
CA LEU A 528 -29.37 -0.35 10.48
C LEU A 528 -30.58 -0.67 11.39
N PRO A 529 -31.57 0.24 11.49
CA PRO A 529 -32.75 0.10 12.35
C PRO A 529 -33.59 -1.16 12.09
#